data_AF-A0AA38CTJ2-F1
#
_entry.id   AF-A0AA38CTJ2-F1
#
_cell.length_a   1.000
_cell.length_b   1.000
_cell.length_c   1.000
_cell.angle_alpha   90.00
_cell.angle_beta   90.00
_cell.angle_gamma   90.00
#
_symmetry.space_group_name_H-M   'P 1'
#
loop_
_entity.id
_entity.type
_entity.pdbx_description
1 polymer ?
#
loop_
_entity_poly.entity_id
_entity_poly.type
_entity_poly.pdbx_seq_one_letter_code
_entity_poly.pdbx_strand_id
1 'polypeptide(L)'
;NKWAPADSDKELELIDSLFRRYESKDSPDVIGPDRIERLCTDLRVEITDVKLLMLAWKMQAAKQGYFTLEEWRRGLQSLKVDTINKLKNSVSSLEQEVMGPEIFPAFYTYSFKYCLTEERQKFLDMETVCELLKLVLGNRNPAQVESLVKFLKNQKECKAIILDQWQCFLRFFDE
;
A
#
# COMPACT_ATOMS: atom_id res chain seq x y z
N ASN A 1 -11.32 -15.03 33.67
CA ASN A 1 -11.64 -15.30 32.26
C ASN A 1 -10.33 -15.59 31.52
N LYS A 2 -9.87 -16.84 31.53
CA LYS A 2 -10.18 -17.92 30.57
C LYS A 2 -9.48 -17.74 29.21
N TRP A 3 -8.24 -18.23 29.17
CA TRP A 3 -7.60 -18.99 28.08
C TRP A 3 -8.13 -18.76 26.65
N ALA A 4 -7.40 -17.94 25.87
CA ALA A 4 -7.57 -17.77 24.42
C ALA A 4 -6.36 -18.22 23.52
N PRO A 5 -5.34 -18.99 23.95
CA PRO A 5 -4.17 -19.25 23.10
C PRO A 5 -4.43 -20.18 21.90
N ALA A 6 -5.28 -21.20 22.04
CA ALA A 6 -5.41 -22.26 21.02
C ALA A 6 -6.06 -21.81 19.69
N ASP A 7 -6.93 -20.79 19.72
CA ASP A 7 -7.60 -20.29 18.52
C ASP A 7 -6.69 -19.30 17.75
N SER A 8 -5.92 -18.50 18.49
CA SER A 8 -4.93 -17.58 17.93
C SER A 8 -3.77 -18.30 17.26
N ASP A 9 -3.31 -19.42 17.83
CA ASP A 9 -2.22 -20.21 17.24
C ASP A 9 -2.66 -20.85 15.92
N LYS A 10 -3.89 -21.38 15.87
CA LYS A 10 -4.45 -21.98 14.66
C LYS A 10 -4.70 -20.95 13.55
N GLU A 11 -5.14 -19.75 13.89
CA GLU A 11 -5.27 -18.63 12.93
C GLU A 11 -3.91 -18.27 12.33
N LEU A 12 -2.86 -18.17 13.16
CA LEU A 12 -1.51 -17.87 12.70
C LEU A 12 -0.98 -18.95 11.74
N GLU A 13 -1.21 -20.23 12.05
CA GLU A 13 -0.83 -21.35 11.18
C GLU A 13 -1.47 -21.27 9.79
N LEU A 14 -2.75 -20.86 9.71
CA LEU A 14 -3.44 -20.69 8.43
C LEU A 14 -2.88 -19.51 7.63
N ILE A 15 -2.60 -18.39 8.30
CA ILE A 15 -1.97 -17.21 7.70
C ILE A 15 -0.59 -17.55 7.14
N ASP A 16 0.20 -18.32 7.89
CA ASP A 16 1.51 -18.81 7.46
C ASP A 16 1.40 -19.77 6.29
N SER A 17 0.46 -20.71 6.33
CA SER A 17 0.21 -21.64 5.23
C SER A 17 -0.12 -20.89 3.94
N LEU A 18 -0.92 -19.83 4.03
CA LEU A 18 -1.21 -18.96 2.88
C LEU A 18 0.05 -18.21 2.41
N PHE A 19 0.89 -17.71 3.31
CA PHE A 19 2.17 -17.07 2.98
C PHE A 19 3.06 -18.00 2.16
N ARG A 20 3.20 -19.27 2.57
CA ARG A 20 4.05 -20.27 1.88
C ARG A 20 3.66 -20.49 0.41
N ARG A 21 2.42 -20.17 0.00
CA ARG A 21 2.01 -20.22 -1.41
C ARG A 21 2.65 -19.13 -2.28
N TYR A 22 3.01 -18.01 -1.66
CA TYR A 22 3.59 -16.83 -2.30
C TYR A 22 5.05 -16.58 -1.88
N GLU A 23 5.65 -17.45 -1.08
CA GLU A 23 7.04 -17.30 -0.69
C GLU A 23 7.99 -17.36 -1.90
N SER A 24 9.00 -16.48 -1.90
CA SER A 24 10.09 -16.49 -2.88
C SER A 24 10.91 -17.77 -2.72
N LYS A 25 11.30 -18.40 -3.83
CA LYS A 25 12.02 -19.69 -3.79
C LYS A 25 13.45 -19.55 -3.24
N ASP A 26 14.00 -18.36 -3.39
CA ASP A 26 15.37 -17.97 -3.16
C ASP A 26 15.55 -17.13 -1.88
N SER A 27 14.44 -16.65 -1.30
CA SER A 27 14.44 -15.78 -0.13
C SER A 27 13.36 -16.26 0.86
N PRO A 28 13.74 -17.00 1.91
CA PRO A 28 12.79 -17.47 2.91
C PRO A 28 12.16 -16.29 3.66
N ASP A 29 10.92 -16.47 4.07
CA ASP A 29 10.10 -15.51 4.80
C ASP A 29 9.92 -14.16 4.08
N VAL A 30 10.07 -14.16 2.75
CA VAL A 30 9.85 -13.00 1.87
C VAL A 30 8.97 -13.39 0.68
N ILE A 31 8.01 -12.53 0.34
CA ILE A 31 7.28 -12.50 -0.93
C ILE A 31 7.94 -11.40 -1.77
N GLY A 32 8.67 -11.77 -2.82
CA GLY A 32 9.30 -10.84 -3.76
C GLY A 32 8.42 -10.48 -4.97
N PRO A 33 8.95 -9.67 -5.91
CA PRO A 33 8.18 -9.14 -7.05
C PRO A 33 7.42 -10.20 -7.86
N ASP A 34 8.09 -11.28 -8.30
CA ASP A 34 7.48 -12.39 -9.06
C ASP A 34 6.28 -13.02 -8.33
N ARG A 35 6.32 -13.02 -6.99
CA ARG A 35 5.27 -13.60 -6.16
C ARG A 35 4.16 -12.61 -5.87
N ILE A 36 4.47 -11.32 -5.80
CA ILE A 36 3.48 -10.25 -5.76
C ILE A 36 2.64 -10.24 -7.04
N GLU A 37 3.23 -10.43 -8.21
CA GLU A 37 2.48 -10.54 -9.47
C GLU A 37 1.46 -11.70 -9.41
N ARG A 38 1.88 -12.85 -8.89
CA ARG A 38 0.99 -14.00 -8.67
C ARG A 38 -0.11 -13.69 -7.66
N LEU A 39 0.23 -13.02 -6.56
CA LEU A 39 -0.75 -12.57 -5.57
C LEU A 39 -1.78 -11.62 -6.21
N CYS A 40 -1.34 -10.65 -7.01
CA CYS A 40 -2.20 -9.72 -7.73
C CYS A 40 -3.17 -10.45 -8.67
N THR A 41 -2.67 -11.48 -9.39
CA THR A 41 -3.50 -12.35 -10.25
C THR A 41 -4.62 -13.03 -9.44
N ASP A 42 -4.28 -13.62 -8.30
CA ASP A 42 -5.26 -14.32 -7.45
C ASP A 42 -6.27 -13.33 -6.81
N LEU A 43 -5.82 -12.12 -6.47
CA LEU A 43 -6.67 -11.03 -5.95
C LEU A 43 -7.51 -10.35 -7.04
N ARG A 44 -7.17 -10.53 -8.33
CA ARG A 44 -7.74 -9.81 -9.48
C ARG A 44 -7.58 -8.29 -9.38
N VAL A 45 -6.37 -7.87 -9.03
CA VAL A 45 -5.96 -6.45 -9.05
C VAL A 45 -4.72 -6.32 -9.92
N GLU A 46 -4.53 -5.14 -10.52
CA GLU A 46 -3.29 -4.83 -11.23
C GLU A 46 -2.18 -4.48 -10.24
N ILE A 47 -0.92 -4.70 -10.62
CA ILE A 47 0.23 -4.35 -9.76
C ILE A 47 0.35 -2.84 -9.52
N THR A 48 -0.25 -2.03 -10.38
CA THR A 48 -0.34 -0.58 -10.28
C THR A 48 -1.64 -0.09 -9.67
N ASP A 49 -2.52 -0.99 -9.21
CA ASP A 49 -3.80 -0.62 -8.57
C ASP A 49 -3.55 -0.04 -7.16
N VAL A 50 -4.28 1.02 -6.81
CA VAL A 50 -4.24 1.64 -5.48
C VAL A 50 -4.57 0.63 -4.38
N LYS A 51 -5.36 -0.39 -4.68
CA LYS A 51 -5.70 -1.47 -3.75
C LYS A 51 -4.48 -2.27 -3.30
N LEU A 52 -3.48 -2.47 -4.17
CA LEU A 52 -2.24 -3.13 -3.76
C LEU A 52 -1.45 -2.23 -2.80
N LEU A 53 -1.42 -0.92 -3.05
CA LEU A 53 -0.82 0.06 -2.16
C LEU A 53 -1.54 0.12 -0.80
N MET A 54 -2.87 0.04 -0.79
CA MET A 54 -3.67 -0.04 0.44
C MET A 54 -3.40 -1.35 1.21
N LEU A 55 -3.21 -2.47 0.49
CA LEU A 55 -2.81 -3.73 1.11
C LEU A 55 -1.42 -3.62 1.75
N ALA A 56 -0.45 -3.02 1.05
CA ALA A 56 0.88 -2.74 1.59
C ALA A 56 0.81 -1.88 2.85
N TRP A 57 -0.06 -0.86 2.86
CA TRP A 57 -0.33 -0.03 4.04
C TRP A 57 -0.90 -0.85 5.21
N LYS A 58 -1.86 -1.75 4.97
CA LYS A 58 -2.40 -2.64 6.02
C LYS A 58 -1.34 -3.58 6.60
N MET A 59 -0.43 -4.06 5.76
CA MET A 59 0.73 -4.86 6.18
C MET A 59 1.82 -4.01 6.85
N GLN A 60 1.74 -2.68 6.74
CA GLN A 60 2.79 -1.73 7.12
C GLN A 60 4.13 -2.11 6.47
N ALA A 61 4.08 -2.42 5.17
CA ALA A 61 5.21 -2.89 4.41
C ALA A 61 6.29 -1.80 4.31
N ALA A 62 7.53 -2.17 4.62
CA ALA A 62 8.66 -1.25 4.66
C ALA A 62 9.27 -1.00 3.28
N LYS A 63 9.18 -1.97 2.36
CA LYS A 63 9.86 -1.92 1.06
C LYS A 63 8.89 -2.20 -0.09
N GLN A 64 8.92 -1.36 -1.12
CA GLN A 64 8.12 -1.57 -2.33
C GLN A 64 8.50 -2.87 -3.04
N GLY A 65 7.50 -3.65 -3.43
CA GLY A 65 7.70 -4.91 -4.16
C GLY A 65 8.11 -6.09 -3.29
N TYR A 66 8.06 -5.94 -1.96
CA TYR A 66 8.34 -7.02 -1.02
C TYR A 66 7.34 -7.03 0.14
N PHE A 67 7.00 -8.22 0.61
CA PHE A 67 6.35 -8.41 1.91
C PHE A 67 7.13 -9.46 2.71
N THR A 68 7.49 -9.14 3.95
CA THR A 68 8.02 -10.12 4.89
C THR A 68 6.91 -10.95 5.52
N LEU A 69 7.24 -12.12 6.08
CA LEU A 69 6.29 -12.94 6.83
C LEU A 69 5.65 -12.16 8.01
N GLU A 70 6.41 -11.29 8.67
CA GLU A 70 5.89 -10.46 9.77
C GLU A 70 4.90 -9.39 9.30
N GLU A 71 5.19 -8.71 8.18
CA GLU A 71 4.29 -7.74 7.55
C GLU A 71 3.01 -8.42 7.07
N TRP A 72 3.15 -9.59 6.46
CA TRP A 72 2.03 -10.42 6.04
C TRP A 72 1.12 -10.81 7.21
N ARG A 73 1.70 -11.38 8.28
CA ARG A 73 0.95 -11.76 9.48
C ARG A 73 0.21 -10.58 10.08
N ARG A 74 0.90 -9.45 10.26
CA ARG A 74 0.32 -8.21 10.80
C ARG A 74 -0.88 -7.74 9.98
N GLY A 75 -0.73 -7.70 8.66
CA GLY A 75 -1.79 -7.28 7.75
C GLY A 75 -2.98 -8.23 7.79
N LEU A 76 -2.74 -9.53 7.68
CA LEU A 76 -3.82 -10.53 7.62
C LEU A 76 -4.57 -10.69 8.94
N GLN A 77 -3.87 -10.60 10.08
CA GLN A 77 -4.51 -10.54 11.40
C GLN A 77 -5.34 -9.27 11.57
N SER A 78 -4.82 -8.11 11.15
CA SER A 78 -5.58 -6.85 11.18
C SER A 78 -6.85 -6.91 10.33
N LEU A 79 -6.78 -7.58 9.17
CA LEU A 79 -7.91 -7.79 8.27
C LEU A 79 -8.81 -8.97 8.66
N LYS A 80 -8.39 -9.79 9.64
CA LYS A 80 -9.06 -11.03 10.06
C LYS A 80 -9.29 -12.00 8.90
N VAL A 81 -8.25 -12.23 8.09
CA VAL A 81 -8.29 -13.10 6.91
C VAL A 81 -7.19 -14.15 6.95
N ASP A 82 -7.54 -15.37 6.54
CA ASP A 82 -6.69 -16.57 6.60
C ASP A 82 -6.68 -17.35 5.27
N THR A 83 -7.41 -16.85 4.26
CA THR A 83 -7.57 -17.49 2.94
C THR A 83 -7.56 -16.44 1.85
N ILE A 84 -7.16 -16.85 0.64
CA ILE A 84 -7.07 -15.95 -0.52
C ILE A 84 -8.43 -15.32 -0.88
N ASN A 85 -9.53 -16.06 -0.74
CA ASN A 85 -10.87 -15.56 -1.01
C ASN A 85 -11.30 -14.48 -0.01
N LYS A 86 -11.01 -14.66 1.29
CA LYS A 86 -11.26 -13.63 2.29
C LYS A 86 -10.39 -12.41 2.03
N LEU A 87 -9.10 -12.59 1.75
CA LEU A 87 -8.18 -11.49 1.44
C LEU A 87 -8.66 -10.69 0.22
N LYS A 88 -9.07 -11.35 -0.86
CA LYS A 88 -9.63 -10.71 -2.05
C LYS A 88 -10.87 -9.85 -1.73
N ASN A 89 -11.79 -10.37 -0.93
CA ASN A 89 -12.97 -9.62 -0.50
C ASN A 89 -12.57 -8.40 0.34
N SER A 90 -11.65 -8.57 1.29
CA SER A 90 -11.15 -7.46 2.11
C SER A 90 -10.45 -6.39 1.28
N VAL A 91 -9.58 -6.77 0.33
CA VAL A 91 -8.90 -5.85 -0.60
C VAL A 91 -9.92 -5.06 -1.44
N SER A 92 -11.02 -5.69 -1.84
CA SER A 92 -12.10 -5.02 -2.57
C SER A 92 -12.82 -3.97 -1.73
N SER A 93 -12.89 -4.15 -0.41
CA SER A 93 -13.48 -3.18 0.52
C SER A 93 -12.51 -2.13 1.07
N LEU A 94 -11.19 -2.33 0.91
CA LEU A 94 -10.17 -1.41 1.47
C LEU A 94 -10.34 0.02 0.98
N GLU A 95 -10.73 0.22 -0.27
CA GLU A 95 -10.90 1.56 -0.81
C GLU A 95 -11.92 2.38 -0.01
N GLN A 96 -13.06 1.80 0.34
CA GLN A 96 -14.09 2.49 1.13
C GLN A 96 -13.62 2.78 2.56
N GLU A 97 -12.83 1.88 3.15
CA GLU A 97 -12.26 2.08 4.48
C GLU A 97 -11.18 3.17 4.48
N VAL A 98 -10.20 3.06 3.58
CA VAL A 98 -9.00 3.89 3.54
C VAL A 98 -9.31 5.32 3.06
N MET A 99 -10.32 5.49 2.19
CA MET A 99 -10.72 6.81 1.70
C MET A 99 -11.56 7.61 2.71
N GLY A 100 -11.82 7.06 3.90
CA GLY A 100 -12.45 7.78 4.99
C GLY A 100 -11.55 8.92 5.53
N PRO A 101 -12.13 10.06 5.95
CA PRO A 101 -11.37 11.27 6.31
C PRO A 101 -10.41 11.08 7.49
N GLU A 102 -10.69 10.13 8.39
CA GLU A 102 -9.82 9.83 9.55
C GLU A 102 -8.60 8.99 9.17
N ILE A 103 -8.73 8.13 8.15
CA ILE A 103 -7.71 7.15 7.76
C ILE A 103 -6.84 7.67 6.61
N PHE A 104 -7.47 8.36 5.67
CA PHE A 104 -6.83 8.79 4.43
C PHE A 104 -5.54 9.61 4.65
N PRO A 105 -5.45 10.57 5.59
CA PRO A 105 -4.20 11.33 5.80
C PRO A 105 -3.01 10.45 6.19
N ALA A 106 -3.24 9.38 6.97
CA ALA A 106 -2.20 8.44 7.37
C ALA A 106 -1.76 7.56 6.19
N PHE A 107 -2.73 7.07 5.40
CA PHE A 107 -2.44 6.33 4.16
C PHE A 107 -1.69 7.19 3.13
N TYR A 108 -2.13 8.43 2.92
CA TYR A 108 -1.49 9.40 2.03
C TYR A 108 -0.06 9.71 2.45
N THR A 109 0.21 9.85 3.74
CA THR A 109 1.58 10.00 4.24
C THR A 109 2.42 8.75 4.02
N TYR A 110 1.83 7.56 4.21
CA TYR A 110 2.50 6.29 3.95
C TYR A 110 2.83 6.09 2.47
N SER A 111 1.93 6.43 1.54
CA SER A 111 2.13 6.20 0.12
C SER A 111 3.42 6.86 -0.40
N PHE A 112 3.70 8.09 0.07
CA PHE A 112 4.95 8.78 -0.27
C PHE A 112 6.17 8.05 0.29
N LYS A 113 6.13 7.66 1.57
CA LYS A 113 7.24 6.95 2.21
C LYS A 113 7.50 5.59 1.56
N TYR A 114 6.45 4.91 1.12
CA TYR A 114 6.55 3.61 0.47
C TYR A 114 7.26 3.68 -0.89
N CYS A 115 7.16 4.82 -1.59
CA CYS A 115 7.88 5.07 -2.84
C CYS A 115 9.36 5.50 -2.63
N LEU A 116 9.81 5.72 -1.39
CA LEU A 116 11.23 5.96 -1.10
C LEU A 116 11.95 4.61 -1.07
N THR A 117 12.65 4.27 -2.14
CA THR A 117 13.24 2.94 -2.34
C THR A 117 14.69 2.83 -1.83
N GLU A 118 15.36 3.96 -1.59
CA GLU A 118 16.72 4.01 -1.03
C GLU A 118 16.74 4.57 0.40
N GLU A 119 17.59 4.02 1.29
CA GLU A 119 17.64 4.38 2.71
C GLU A 119 17.85 5.89 2.98
N ARG A 120 18.55 6.59 2.09
CA ARG A 120 18.87 8.02 2.23
C ARG A 120 17.99 8.92 1.37
N GLN A 121 17.08 8.35 0.59
CA GLN A 121 16.17 9.10 -0.25
C GLN A 121 15.16 9.85 0.63
N LYS A 122 15.05 11.17 0.41
CA LYS A 122 14.13 12.04 1.16
C LYS A 122 13.13 12.76 0.25
N PHE A 123 13.19 12.46 -1.05
CA PHE A 123 12.40 13.11 -2.08
C PHE A 123 12.04 12.11 -3.17
N LEU A 124 10.89 12.33 -3.81
CA LEU A 124 10.48 11.65 -5.03
C LEU A 124 10.68 12.60 -6.21
N ASP A 125 11.08 12.07 -7.36
CA ASP A 125 11.11 12.84 -8.59
C ASP A 125 9.69 13.21 -9.05
N MET A 126 9.59 14.19 -9.96
CA MET A 126 8.30 14.68 -10.44
C MET A 126 7.45 13.63 -11.16
N GLU A 127 8.05 12.67 -11.84
CA GLU A 127 7.31 11.63 -12.56
C GLU A 127 6.60 10.71 -11.55
N THR A 128 7.36 10.19 -10.58
CA THR A 128 6.85 9.37 -9.48
C THR A 128 5.76 10.10 -8.69
N VAL A 129 5.96 11.38 -8.36
CA VAL A 129 4.94 12.18 -7.65
C VAL A 129 3.66 12.31 -8.45
N CYS A 130 3.76 12.58 -9.76
CA CYS A 130 2.59 12.74 -10.62
C CYS A 130 1.79 11.45 -10.73
N GLU A 131 2.46 10.29 -10.82
CA GLU A 131 1.81 8.99 -10.82
C GLU A 131 1.15 8.70 -9.48
N LEU A 132 1.86 8.96 -8.38
CA LEU A 132 1.35 8.74 -7.03
C LEU A 132 0.13 9.62 -6.72
N LEU A 133 0.13 10.91 -7.14
CA LEU A 133 -1.02 11.80 -7.01
C LEU A 133 -2.26 11.23 -7.71
N LYS A 134 -2.10 10.77 -8.96
CA LYS A 134 -3.21 10.14 -9.70
C LYS A 134 -3.70 8.88 -9.01
N LEU A 135 -2.78 8.08 -8.50
CA LEU A 135 -3.09 6.81 -7.85
C LEU A 135 -3.91 6.99 -6.56
N VAL A 136 -3.51 7.94 -5.71
CA VAL A 136 -4.11 8.09 -4.37
C VAL A 136 -5.23 9.12 -4.29
N LEU A 137 -5.26 10.12 -5.19
CA LEU A 137 -6.26 11.19 -5.19
C LEU A 137 -7.14 11.22 -6.45
N GLY A 138 -6.82 10.45 -7.50
CA GLY A 138 -7.52 10.49 -8.78
C GLY A 138 -9.01 10.16 -8.67
N ASN A 139 -9.39 9.25 -7.76
CA ASN A 139 -10.80 8.92 -7.53
C ASN A 139 -11.54 9.97 -6.69
N ARG A 140 -10.83 10.79 -5.90
CA ARG A 140 -11.43 11.82 -5.03
C ARG A 140 -11.66 13.13 -5.77
N ASN A 141 -10.61 13.64 -6.43
CA ASN A 141 -10.61 14.97 -7.06
C ASN A 141 -9.98 14.94 -8.47
N PRO A 142 -10.55 14.20 -9.44
CA PRO A 142 -9.89 13.93 -10.72
C PRO A 142 -9.45 15.20 -11.48
N ALA A 143 -10.35 16.18 -11.64
CA ALA A 143 -10.06 17.41 -12.39
C ALA A 143 -8.97 18.28 -11.72
N GLN A 144 -8.97 18.36 -10.39
CA GLN A 144 -7.97 19.13 -9.64
C GLN A 144 -6.61 18.41 -9.66
N VAL A 145 -6.61 17.08 -9.53
CA VAL A 145 -5.39 16.25 -9.65
C VAL A 145 -4.77 16.38 -11.04
N GLU A 146 -5.57 16.32 -12.11
CA GLU A 146 -5.07 16.55 -13.47
C GLU A 146 -4.45 17.94 -13.65
N SER A 147 -5.11 18.96 -13.10
CA SER A 147 -4.61 20.35 -13.15
C SER A 147 -3.28 20.49 -12.39
N LEU A 148 -3.18 19.94 -11.19
CA LEU A 148 -1.96 19.95 -10.38
C LEU A 148 -0.83 19.17 -11.07
N VAL A 149 -1.10 17.98 -11.58
CA VAL A 149 -0.11 17.19 -12.32
C VAL A 149 0.40 17.95 -13.55
N LYS A 150 -0.49 18.61 -14.30
CA LYS A 150 -0.10 19.44 -15.44
C LYS A 150 0.77 20.62 -15.00
N PHE A 151 0.43 21.26 -13.88
CA PHE A 151 1.24 22.33 -13.30
C PHE A 151 2.64 21.83 -12.90
N LEU A 152 2.72 20.71 -12.17
CA LEU A 152 3.98 20.11 -11.71
C LEU A 152 4.90 19.71 -12.87
N LYS A 153 4.36 19.10 -13.92
CA LYS A 153 5.12 18.72 -15.12
C LYS A 153 5.74 19.90 -15.88
N ASN A 154 5.17 21.09 -15.74
CA ASN A 154 5.68 22.31 -16.37
C ASN A 154 6.68 23.08 -15.49
N GLN A 155 6.92 22.65 -14.24
CA GLN A 155 7.88 23.30 -13.36
C GLN A 155 9.32 22.98 -13.80
N LYS A 156 10.11 24.02 -14.06
CA LYS A 156 11.52 23.87 -14.47
C LYS A 156 12.50 23.88 -13.30
N GLU A 157 12.12 24.54 -12.21
CA GLU A 157 12.97 24.79 -11.04
C GLU A 157 12.81 23.69 -9.98
N CYS A 158 11.60 23.14 -9.85
CA CYS A 158 11.29 22.07 -8.92
C CYS A 158 11.34 20.73 -9.66
N LYS A 159 12.28 19.86 -9.30
CA LYS A 159 12.45 18.54 -9.93
C LYS A 159 12.13 17.37 -9.00
N ALA A 160 11.89 17.66 -7.73
CA ALA A 160 11.63 16.68 -6.72
C ALA A 160 10.74 17.25 -5.62
N ILE A 161 9.96 16.39 -4.98
CA ILE A 161 9.04 16.73 -3.89
C ILE A 161 9.48 16.00 -2.63
N ILE A 162 9.51 16.71 -1.50
CA ILE A 162 9.73 16.14 -0.16
C ILE A 162 8.40 15.85 0.54
N LEU A 163 8.44 15.10 1.64
CA LEU A 163 7.25 14.70 2.40
C LEU A 163 6.37 15.89 2.84
N ASP A 164 6.99 16.98 3.30
CA ASP A 164 6.24 18.16 3.75
C ASP A 164 5.43 18.80 2.61
N GLN A 165 6.03 18.89 1.42
CA GLN A 165 5.36 19.40 0.22
C GLN A 165 4.25 18.46 -0.25
N TRP A 166 4.49 17.15 -0.18
CA TRP A 166 3.47 16.14 -0.46
C TRP A 166 2.24 16.32 0.46
N GLN A 167 2.46 16.53 1.76
CA GLN A 167 1.40 16.80 2.73
C GLN A 167 0.70 18.15 2.50
N CYS A 168 1.38 19.17 1.97
CA CYS A 168 0.74 20.41 1.54
C CYS A 168 -0.30 20.20 0.45
N PHE A 169 -0.05 19.28 -0.51
CA PHE A 169 -1.05 19.01 -1.55
C PHE A 169 -2.35 18.48 -0.97
N LEU A 170 -2.29 17.59 0.02
CA LEU A 170 -3.49 17.08 0.68
C LEU A 170 -4.31 18.22 1.31
N ARG A 171 -3.64 19.13 2.03
CA ARG A 171 -4.30 20.31 2.63
C ARG A 171 -4.95 21.20 1.57
N PHE A 172 -4.26 21.42 0.45
CA PHE A 172 -4.80 22.18 -0.68
C PHE A 172 -6.06 21.54 -1.30
N PHE A 173 -6.19 20.21 -1.26
CA PHE A 173 -7.39 19.50 -1.74
C PHE A 173 -8.54 19.45 -0.72
N ASP A 174 -8.26 19.74 0.55
CA ASP A 174 -9.23 19.76 1.64
C ASP A 174 -9.78 21.18 1.92
N GLU A 175 -9.17 22.23 1.34
CA GLU A 175 -9.64 23.64 1.34
C GLU A 175 -10.68 23.91 0.24
#